data_AF-A0A2E3PUT5-F1
#
_entry.id   AF-A0A2E3PUT5-F1
#
_cell.length_a   1.000
_cell.length_b   1.000
_cell.length_c   1.000
_cell.angle_alpha   90.00
_cell.angle_beta   90.00
_cell.angle_gamma   90.00
#
_symmetry.space_group_name_H-M   'P 1'
#
loop_
_entity.id
_entity.type
_entity.pdbx_description
1 polymer ?
#
loop_
_entity_poly.entity_id
_entity_poly.type
_entity_poly.pdbx_seq_one_letter_code
_entity_poly.pdbx_strand_id
1 'polypeptide(L)'
;MAQVRKGGARTSSREGSAVAPASRKPTRAQAAWLARGLSQAGGKLPLFDGDGRRIPEKTIRACMAAGWAEPWFSNPIKPDWLVCRLTDAGRAAVSKRAS
;
A
#
# COMPACT_ATOMS: atom_id res chain seq x y z
N MET A 1 -33.61 28.21 36.04
CA MET A 1 -33.37 28.28 34.57
C MET A 1 -31.99 27.69 34.32
N ALA A 2 -31.92 26.54 33.67
CA ALA A 2 -30.72 25.70 33.60
C ALA A 2 -29.75 26.12 32.49
N GLN A 3 -28.46 25.94 32.81
CA GLN A 3 -27.24 26.07 32.03
C GLN A 3 -27.32 25.62 30.55
N VAL A 4 -26.93 26.49 29.61
CA VAL A 4 -26.57 26.06 28.23
C VAL A 4 -25.06 25.94 28.12
N ARG A 5 -24.59 24.72 27.89
CA ARG A 5 -23.19 24.35 27.67
C ARG A 5 -22.92 24.43 26.16
N LYS A 6 -22.02 25.30 25.70
CA LYS A 6 -21.50 25.26 24.32
C LYS A 6 -20.51 24.09 24.21
N GLY A 7 -20.94 23.01 23.55
CA GLY A 7 -20.11 21.86 23.24
C GLY A 7 -19.29 22.06 21.96
N GLY A 8 -17.97 22.14 22.15
CA GLY A 8 -16.90 21.46 21.41
C GLY A 8 -17.03 21.21 19.90
N ALA A 9 -16.09 21.82 19.16
CA ALA A 9 -15.69 21.41 17.82
C ALA A 9 -15.33 19.91 17.76
N ARG A 10 -15.72 19.23 16.68
CA ARG A 10 -15.18 17.91 16.32
C ARG A 10 -14.60 17.96 14.92
N THR A 11 -13.28 18.14 14.90
CA THR A 11 -12.36 17.78 13.83
C THR A 11 -12.53 16.30 13.47
N SER A 12 -12.60 15.97 12.18
CA SER A 12 -12.41 14.60 11.71
C SER A 12 -11.29 14.55 10.69
N SER A 13 -10.06 14.82 11.14
CA SER A 13 -8.88 14.21 10.53
C SER A 13 -8.88 12.73 10.93
N ARG A 14 -9.08 11.86 9.95
CA ARG A 14 -8.37 10.58 9.94
C ARG A 14 -7.47 10.59 8.73
N GLU A 15 -6.45 11.44 8.80
CA GLU A 15 -5.20 11.19 8.09
C GLU A 15 -4.74 9.79 8.52
N GLY A 16 -4.66 8.90 7.54
CA GLY A 16 -4.07 7.59 7.73
C GLY A 16 -2.67 7.81 8.27
N SER A 17 -2.50 7.54 9.55
CA SER A 17 -1.20 7.54 10.21
C SER A 17 -0.41 6.39 9.59
N ALA A 18 0.27 6.70 8.49
CA ALA A 18 1.28 5.85 7.92
C ALA A 18 2.42 5.80 8.93
N VAL A 19 2.34 4.83 9.84
CA VAL A 19 3.49 4.41 10.65
C VAL A 19 4.62 4.17 9.66
N ALA A 20 5.66 5.01 9.72
CA ALA A 20 6.81 4.88 8.85
C ALA A 20 7.36 3.44 9.01
N PRO A 21 7.41 2.64 7.93
CA PRO A 21 7.87 1.27 8.04
C PRO A 21 9.34 1.29 8.43
N ALA A 22 9.65 0.71 9.60
CA ALA A 22 11.02 0.36 9.96
C ALA A 22 11.69 -0.37 8.78
N SER A 23 12.95 -0.04 8.49
CA SER A 23 13.78 -0.42 7.33
C SER A 23 13.92 -1.94 7.10
N ARG A 24 12.82 -2.65 6.89
CA ARG A 24 12.79 -4.07 6.57
C ARG A 24 13.00 -4.22 5.08
N LYS A 25 13.89 -5.11 4.67
CA LYS A 25 14.03 -5.46 3.25
C LYS A 25 12.88 -6.38 2.87
N PRO A 26 12.32 -6.26 1.66
CA PRO A 26 11.32 -7.20 1.17
C PRO A 26 11.91 -8.61 1.07
N THR A 27 11.10 -9.63 1.36
CA THR A 27 11.41 -11.02 1.01
C THR A 27 11.54 -11.17 -0.51
N ARG A 28 12.13 -12.29 -0.98
CA ARG A 28 12.28 -12.54 -2.41
C ARG A 28 10.97 -12.49 -3.19
N ALA A 29 9.90 -13.07 -2.64
CA ALA A 29 8.57 -13.06 -3.26
C ALA A 29 7.95 -11.65 -3.31
N GLN A 30 8.09 -10.88 -2.22
CA GLN A 30 7.63 -9.49 -2.18
C GLN A 30 8.40 -8.62 -3.17
N ALA A 31 9.73 -8.74 -3.21
CA ALA A 31 10.58 -8.00 -4.13
C ALA A 31 10.27 -8.33 -5.58
N ALA A 32 10.09 -9.61 -5.92
CA ALA A 32 9.71 -10.04 -7.26
C ALA A 32 8.36 -9.46 -7.70
N TRP A 33 7.38 -9.41 -6.80
CA TRP A 33 6.09 -8.81 -7.09
C TRP A 33 6.18 -7.28 -7.25
N LEU A 34 6.84 -6.58 -6.33
CA LEU A 34 7.05 -5.13 -6.37
C LEU A 34 7.82 -4.70 -7.63
N ALA A 35 8.87 -5.43 -8.01
CA ALA A 35 9.67 -5.12 -9.20
C ALA A 35 8.86 -5.11 -10.50
N ARG A 36 7.74 -5.86 -10.57
CA ARG A 36 6.86 -5.87 -11.74
C ARG A 36 6.17 -4.53 -11.97
N GLY A 37 6.00 -3.71 -10.93
CA GLY A 37 5.44 -2.37 -11.08
C GLY A 37 6.43 -1.36 -11.66
N LEU A 38 7.74 -1.64 -11.68
CA LEU A 38 8.75 -0.66 -12.13
C LEU A 38 8.61 -0.29 -13.61
N SER A 39 8.16 -1.24 -14.44
CA SER A 39 7.98 -1.04 -15.89
C SER A 39 6.55 -0.68 -16.30
N GLN A 40 5.63 -0.56 -15.33
CA GLN A 40 4.22 -0.32 -15.62
C GLN A 40 3.87 1.15 -15.43
N ALA A 41 3.05 1.68 -16.34
CA ALA A 41 2.53 3.04 -16.20
C ALA A 41 1.81 3.21 -14.84
N GLY A 42 2.18 4.27 -14.11
CA GLY A 42 1.67 4.54 -12.77
C GLY A 42 2.02 3.50 -11.70
N GLY A 43 2.94 2.57 -11.97
CA GLY A 43 3.42 1.59 -11.00
C GLY A 43 2.47 0.42 -10.74
N LYS A 44 1.57 0.09 -11.67
CA LYS A 44 0.51 -0.91 -11.44
C LYS A 44 1.09 -2.28 -11.10
N LEU A 45 0.58 -2.89 -10.02
CA LEU A 45 1.00 -4.20 -9.57
C LEU A 45 0.00 -5.27 -10.04
N PRO A 46 0.46 -6.35 -10.70
CA PRO A 46 -0.43 -7.38 -11.21
C PRO A 46 -0.87 -8.35 -10.12
N LEU A 47 -2.08 -8.92 -10.27
CA LEU A 47 -2.60 -9.98 -9.40
C LEU A 47 -2.07 -11.38 -9.75
N PHE A 48 -1.37 -11.50 -10.89
CA PHE A 48 -0.81 -12.75 -11.40
C PHE A 48 0.69 -12.58 -11.70
N ASP A 49 1.45 -13.66 -11.50
CA ASP A 49 2.87 -13.73 -11.85
C ASP A 49 3.09 -13.97 -13.35
N GLY A 50 4.35 -14.21 -13.75
CA GLY A 50 4.70 -14.45 -15.15
C GLY A 50 4.17 -15.77 -15.72
N ASP A 51 3.86 -16.73 -14.85
CA ASP A 51 3.33 -18.04 -15.22
C ASP A 51 1.79 -18.09 -15.14
N GLY A 52 1.16 -16.95 -14.88
CA GLY A 52 -0.29 -16.85 -14.70
C GLY A 52 -0.80 -17.35 -13.34
N ARG A 53 0.07 -17.65 -12.37
CA ARG A 53 -0.36 -18.02 -11.02
C ARG A 53 -0.76 -16.77 -10.24
N ARG A 54 -1.79 -16.91 -9.41
CA ARG A 54 -2.27 -15.80 -8.56
C ARG A 54 -1.22 -15.48 -7.49
N ILE A 55 -0.94 -14.19 -7.34
CA ILE A 55 -0.09 -13.69 -6.26
C ILE A 55 -0.82 -13.93 -4.93
N PRO A 56 -0.16 -14.55 -3.92
CA PRO A 56 -0.79 -14.80 -2.63
C PRO A 56 -1.25 -13.49 -1.99
N GLU A 57 -2.49 -13.44 -1.51
CA GLU A 57 -3.06 -12.22 -0.90
C GLU A 57 -2.26 -11.75 0.32
N LYS A 58 -1.70 -12.69 1.08
CA LYS A 58 -0.77 -12.40 2.18
C LYS A 58 0.44 -11.59 1.75
N THR A 59 0.97 -11.82 0.54
CA THR A 59 2.09 -11.07 -0.02
C THR A 59 1.66 -9.63 -0.30
N ILE A 60 0.50 -9.45 -0.94
CA ILE A 60 -0.06 -8.14 -1.29
C ILE A 60 -0.30 -7.32 -0.01
N ARG A 61 -1.03 -7.90 0.95
CA ARG A 61 -1.36 -7.24 2.23
C ARG A 61 -0.11 -6.92 3.04
N ALA A 62 0.90 -7.80 3.05
CA ALA A 62 2.16 -7.52 3.73
C ALA A 62 2.94 -6.36 3.11
N CYS A 63 2.97 -6.27 1.77
CA CYS A 63 3.59 -5.13 1.08
C CYS A 63 2.82 -3.81 1.30
N MET A 64 1.49 -3.88 1.37
CA MET A 64 0.66 -2.72 1.72
C MET A 64 0.93 -2.25 3.15
N ALA A 65 0.97 -3.18 4.11
CA ALA A 65 1.26 -2.89 5.51
C ALA A 65 2.68 -2.31 5.70
N ALA A 66 3.63 -2.72 4.84
CA ALA A 66 4.98 -2.17 4.80
C ALA A 66 5.09 -0.84 4.02
N GLY A 67 3.98 -0.29 3.51
CA GLY A 67 3.98 0.97 2.76
C GLY A 67 4.64 0.91 1.38
N TRP A 68 4.94 -0.29 0.84
CA TRP A 68 5.54 -0.46 -0.48
C TRP A 68 4.52 -0.49 -1.62
N ALA A 69 3.28 -0.78 -1.28
CA ALA A 69 2.17 -0.80 -2.21
C ALA A 69 0.97 -0.10 -1.59
N GLU A 70 0.14 0.52 -2.42
CA GLU A 70 -1.11 1.14 -1.99
C GLU A 70 -2.25 0.75 -2.95
N PRO A 71 -3.52 0.74 -2.50
CA PRO A 71 -4.65 0.49 -3.37
C PRO A 71 -4.65 1.43 -4.59
N TRP A 72 -4.90 0.89 -5.77
CA TRP A 72 -4.93 1.68 -7.00
C TRP A 72 -6.12 2.66 -7.00
N PHE A 73 -7.29 2.22 -6.51
CA PHE A 73 -8.44 3.06 -6.19
C PHE A 73 -9.09 2.58 -4.90
N SER A 74 -9.48 3.51 -4.03
CA SER A 74 -10.39 3.21 -2.92
C SER A 74 -11.80 3.00 -3.49
N ASN A 75 -12.25 1.75 -3.56
CA ASN A 75 -13.60 1.41 -4.00
C ASN A 75 -14.49 1.11 -2.78
N PRO A 76 -15.48 1.96 -2.46
CA PRO A 76 -16.39 1.74 -1.34
C PRO A 76 -17.20 0.45 -1.44
N ILE A 77 -17.38 -0.08 -2.66
CA ILE A 77 -18.16 -1.30 -2.95
C ILE A 77 -17.31 -2.57 -2.76
N LYS A 78 -15.99 -2.47 -2.94
CA LYS A 78 -15.05 -3.58 -2.78
C LYS A 78 -13.88 -3.15 -1.89
N PRO A 79 -14.08 -3.11 -0.56
CA PRO A 79 -13.04 -2.71 0.39
C PRO A 79 -11.84 -3.67 0.38
N ASP A 80 -12.05 -4.93 -0.02
CA ASP A 80 -11.00 -5.95 -0.15
C ASP A 80 -10.26 -5.92 -1.51
N TRP A 81 -10.35 -4.83 -2.28
CA TRP A 81 -9.71 -4.78 -3.58
C TRP A 81 -8.18 -4.76 -3.48
N LEU A 82 -7.55 -5.85 -3.93
CA LEU A 82 -6.10 -6.05 -3.90
C LEU A 82 -5.34 -5.53 -5.15
N VAL A 83 -6.00 -4.77 -6.02
CA VAL A 83 -5.28 -4.12 -7.13
C VAL A 83 -4.54 -2.92 -6.56
N CYS A 84 -3.22 -3.00 -6.59
CA CYS A 84 -2.34 -2.03 -5.99
C CYS A 84 -1.46 -1.32 -7.02
N ARG A 85 -0.82 -0.24 -6.59
CA ARG A 85 0.32 0.39 -7.26
C ARG A 85 1.52 0.49 -6.35
N LEU A 86 2.69 0.64 -6.94
CA LEU A 86 3.92 0.98 -6.25
C LEU A 86 3.85 2.39 -5.65
N THR A 87 4.24 2.49 -4.39
CA THR A 87 4.62 3.75 -3.75
C THR A 87 6.07 4.10 -4.08
N ASP A 88 6.52 5.31 -3.71
CA ASP A 88 7.94 5.67 -3.80
C ASP A 88 8.82 4.81 -2.90
N ALA A 89 8.34 4.49 -1.69
CA ALA A 89 9.02 3.56 -0.79
C ALA A 89 9.14 2.17 -1.40
N GLY A 90 8.09 1.69 -2.09
CA GLY A 90 8.12 0.42 -2.81
C GLY A 90 9.13 0.41 -3.95
N ARG A 91 9.18 1.48 -4.76
CA ARG A 91 10.21 1.68 -5.79
C ARG A 91 11.61 1.62 -5.17
N ALA A 92 11.86 2.42 -4.15
CA ALA A 92 13.16 2.46 -3.46
C ALA A 92 13.55 1.09 -2.87
N ALA A 93 12.59 0.30 -2.39
CA ALA A 93 12.85 -1.01 -1.80
C ALA A 93 13.31 -2.09 -2.81
N VAL A 94 13.00 -1.94 -4.10
CA VAL A 94 13.38 -2.90 -5.16
C VAL A 94 14.31 -2.34 -6.22
N SER A 95 14.51 -1.03 -6.28
CA SER A 95 15.60 -0.43 -7.03
C SER A 95 16.92 -0.86 -6.39
N LYS A 96 17.71 -1.66 -7.11
CA LYS A 96 19.10 -1.89 -6.72
C LYS A 96 19.77 -0.52 -6.55
N ARG A 97 20.44 -0.27 -5.42
CA ARG A 97 21.59 0.64 -5.45
C ARG A 97 22.54 0.01 -6.47
N ALA A 98 22.76 0.70 -7.59
CA ALA A 98 23.90 0.40 -8.44
C ALA A 98 25.14 0.48 -7.53
N SER A 99 25.87 -0.62 -7.46
CA SER A 99 27.24 -0.71 -6.96
C SER A 99 27.99 -1.49 -8.01
#